data_AF-A0A1A7R5P3-F1
#
_entry.id   AF-A0A1A7R5P3-F1
#
_cell.length_a   1.000
_cell.length_b   1.000
_cell.length_c   1.000
_cell.angle_alpha   90.00
_cell.angle_beta   90.00
_cell.angle_gamma   90.00
#
_symmetry.space_group_name_H-M   'P 1'
#
loop_
_entity.id
_entity.type
_entity.pdbx_description
1 polymer ?
#
loop_
_entity_poly.entity_id
_entity_poly.type
_entity_poly.pdbx_seq_one_letter_code
_entity_poly.pdbx_strand_id
1 'polypeptide(L)'
;MTNSKRFRFPKTVVFGITSLYIIIMLATYFLYFKEPVIDCAKRLLLAQSIALGFQIVLNYFNYHSKEKIVILATLFVSAMIVSGVISSFFNFGLMCQYLGF
;
A
#
# COMPACT_ATOMS: atom_id res chain seq x y z
N MET A 1 -4.47 31.22 -17.52
CA MET A 1 -3.70 30.77 -16.34
C MET A 1 -4.45 29.64 -15.65
N THR A 2 -4.13 28.40 -15.99
CA THR A 2 -4.92 27.23 -15.61
C THR A 2 -4.46 26.69 -14.25
N ASN A 3 -5.24 26.96 -13.20
CA ASN A 3 -5.44 26.12 -12.01
C ASN A 3 -4.31 25.13 -11.61
N SER A 4 -3.09 25.63 -11.39
CA SER A 4 -1.91 24.80 -11.05
C SER A 4 -2.00 24.19 -9.63
N LYS A 5 -2.84 24.73 -8.74
CA LYS A 5 -2.96 24.28 -7.34
C LYS A 5 -3.78 23.00 -7.15
N ARG A 6 -4.70 22.65 -8.06
CA ARG A 6 -5.63 21.50 -7.89
C ARG A 6 -4.94 20.13 -7.98
N PHE A 7 -3.76 20.05 -8.60
CA PHE A 7 -3.02 18.80 -8.82
C PHE A 7 -1.91 18.54 -7.78
N ARG A 8 -1.70 19.45 -6.82
CA ARG A 8 -0.88 19.17 -5.63
C ARG A 8 -1.54 18.12 -4.73
N PHE A 9 -2.87 18.18 -4.61
CA PHE A 9 -3.65 17.28 -3.77
C PHE A 9 -3.43 15.79 -4.11
N PRO A 10 -3.62 15.31 -5.36
CA PRO A 10 -3.39 13.90 -5.68
C PRO A 10 -1.92 13.48 -5.49
N LYS A 11 -0.94 14.36 -5.73
CA LYS A 11 0.48 14.06 -5.45
C LYS A 11 0.73 13.87 -3.95
N THR A 12 0.19 14.76 -3.11
CA THR A 12 0.29 14.65 -1.65
C THR A 12 -0.46 13.43 -1.12
N VAL A 13 -1.61 13.09 -1.71
CA VAL A 13 -2.41 11.93 -1.30
C VAL A 13 -1.67 10.62 -1.57
N VAL A 14 -1.05 10.44 -2.75
CA VAL A 14 -0.26 9.22 -3.00
C VAL A 14 0.88 9.08 -1.99
N PHE A 15 1.56 10.18 -1.66
CA PHE A 15 2.59 10.17 -0.61
C PHE A 15 2.04 9.78 0.77
N GLY A 16 0.88 10.32 1.15
CA GLY A 16 0.18 9.94 2.39
C GLY A 16 -0.22 8.46 2.42
N ILE A 17 -0.69 7.94 1.29
CA ILE A 17 -1.03 6.52 1.10
C ILE A 17 0.22 5.65 1.28
N THR A 18 1.37 6.03 0.71
CA THR A 18 2.63 5.31 0.92
C THR A 18 3.08 5.32 2.38
N SER A 19 2.95 6.46 3.08
CA SER A 19 3.28 6.54 4.50
C SER A 19 2.37 5.65 5.36
N LEU A 20 1.06 5.65 5.10
CA LEU A 20 0.10 4.78 5.77
C LEU A 20 0.45 3.30 5.56
N TYR A 21 0.87 2.94 4.35
CA TYR A 21 1.29 1.58 4.01
C TYR A 21 2.46 1.10 4.89
N ILE A 22 3.48 1.94 5.09
CA ILE A 22 4.62 1.62 5.95
C ILE A 22 4.17 1.41 7.40
N ILE A 23 3.24 2.22 7.89
CA ILE A 23 2.68 2.08 9.24
C ILE A 23 1.97 0.74 9.39
N ILE A 24 1.16 0.33 8.40
CA ILE A 24 0.47 -0.97 8.42
C ILE A 24 1.47 -2.13 8.39
N MET A 25 2.55 -2.00 7.63
CA MET A 25 3.61 -3.01 7.55
C MET A 25 4.31 -3.20 8.91
N LEU A 26 4.63 -2.09 9.59
CA LEU A 26 5.17 -2.11 10.95
C LEU A 26 4.16 -2.71 11.94
N ALA A 27 2.89 -2.33 11.86
CA ALA A 27 1.84 -2.92 12.70
C ALA A 27 1.71 -4.43 12.48
N THR A 28 1.83 -4.89 11.22
CA THR A 28 1.81 -6.32 10.88
C THR A 28 2.96 -7.05 11.56
N TYR A 29 4.17 -6.48 11.53
CA TYR A 29 5.34 -7.03 12.19
C TYR A 29 5.19 -7.06 13.72
N PHE A 30 4.75 -5.98 14.36
CA PHE A 30 4.62 -5.95 15.82
C PHE A 30 3.49 -6.83 16.37
N LEU A 31 2.38 -6.96 15.62
CA LEU A 31 1.20 -7.69 16.10
C LEU A 31 1.22 -9.18 15.75
N TYR A 32 1.69 -9.54 14.55
CA TYR A 32 1.53 -10.90 14.01
C TYR A 32 2.84 -11.71 13.94
N PHE A 33 4.00 -11.13 14.24
CA PHE A 33 5.26 -11.87 14.27
C PHE A 33 5.45 -12.62 15.60
N LYS A 34 4.47 -13.47 15.93
CA LYS A 34 4.42 -14.34 17.11
C LYS A 34 3.98 -15.74 16.69
N GLU A 35 4.40 -16.78 17.41
CA GLU A 35 3.86 -18.14 17.21
C GLU A 35 2.35 -18.17 17.49
N PRO A 36 1.55 -19.00 16.78
CA PRO A 36 1.90 -19.95 15.71
C PRO A 36 1.87 -19.35 14.28
N VAL A 37 1.52 -18.08 14.12
CA VAL A 37 1.23 -17.45 12.82
C VAL A 37 2.44 -16.84 12.12
N ILE A 38 3.66 -17.14 12.58
CA ILE A 38 4.89 -16.46 12.13
C ILE A 38 5.22 -16.72 10.66
N ASP A 39 4.96 -17.92 10.14
CA ASP A 39 5.21 -18.26 8.74
C ASP A 39 4.20 -17.61 7.80
N CYS A 40 2.94 -17.51 8.25
CA CYS A 40 1.91 -16.75 7.57
C CYS A 40 2.23 -15.24 7.56
N ALA A 41 2.71 -14.71 8.69
CA ALA A 41 3.12 -13.30 8.82
C ALA A 41 4.29 -12.97 7.89
N LYS A 42 5.27 -13.87 7.75
CA LYS A 42 6.38 -13.73 6.79
C LYS A 42 5.89 -13.66 5.35
N ARG A 43 4.95 -14.53 4.95
CA ARG A 43 4.39 -14.51 3.60
C ARG A 43 3.62 -13.23 3.32
N LEU A 44 2.81 -12.77 4.28
CA LEU A 44 2.09 -11.51 4.18
C LEU A 44 3.06 -10.33 4.07
N LEU A 45 4.11 -10.27 4.90
CA LEU A 45 5.14 -9.23 4.84
C LEU A 45 5.91 -9.24 3.52
N LEU A 46 6.16 -10.41 2.95
CA LEU A 46 6.82 -10.53 1.65
C LEU A 46 5.91 -9.98 0.53
N ALA A 47 4.62 -10.33 0.53
CA ALA A 47 3.65 -9.76 -0.39
C ALA A 47 3.51 -8.23 -0.21
N GLN A 48 3.44 -7.75 1.04
CA GLN A 48 3.39 -6.32 1.33
C GLN A 48 4.66 -5.60 0.87
N SER A 49 5.84 -6.21 0.98
CA SER A 49 7.12 -5.66 0.49
C SER A 49 7.10 -5.45 -1.03
N ILE A 50 6.60 -6.43 -1.77
CA ILE A 50 6.49 -6.34 -3.24
C ILE A 50 5.53 -5.23 -3.64
N ALA A 51 4.36 -5.17 -3.00
CA ALA A 51 3.36 -4.14 -3.28
C ALA A 51 3.85 -2.73 -2.86
N LEU A 52 4.68 -2.61 -1.82
CA LEU A 52 5.36 -1.35 -1.48
C LEU A 52 6.33 -0.92 -2.59
N GLY A 53 7.08 -1.86 -3.18
CA GLY A 53 7.94 -1.59 -4.34
C GLY A 53 7.12 -1.02 -5.52
N PHE A 54 5.98 -1.63 -5.83
CA PHE A 54 5.03 -1.11 -6.82
C PHE A 54 4.52 0.29 -6.47
N GLN A 55 4.17 0.53 -5.20
CA GLN A 55 3.70 1.82 -4.72
C GLN A 55 4.75 2.93 -4.92
N ILE A 56 6.03 2.63 -4.65
CA ILE A 56 7.14 3.57 -4.83
C ILE A 56 7.31 3.92 -6.31
N VAL A 57 7.28 2.92 -7.20
CA VAL A 57 7.38 3.11 -8.65
C VAL A 57 6.22 3.99 -9.15
N LEU A 58 5.00 3.71 -8.72
CA LEU A 58 3.82 4.52 -9.04
C LEU A 58 3.95 5.96 -8.54
N ASN A 59 4.50 6.15 -7.35
CA ASN A 59 4.71 7.48 -6.77
C ASN A 59 5.78 8.27 -7.54
N TYR A 60 6.84 7.61 -8.00
CA TYR A 60 7.85 8.20 -8.88
C TYR A 60 7.23 8.71 -10.20
N PHE A 61 6.45 7.85 -10.88
CA PHE A 61 5.74 8.25 -12.10
C PHE A 61 4.74 9.38 -11.86
N ASN A 62 4.02 9.36 -10.74
CA ASN A 62 3.10 10.44 -10.37
C ASN A 62 3.84 11.77 -10.13
N TYR A 63 4.99 11.72 -9.45
CA TYR A 63 5.79 12.89 -9.18
C TYR A 63 6.33 13.54 -10.46
N HIS A 64 6.89 12.74 -11.37
CA HIS A 64 7.51 13.22 -12.61
C HIS A 64 6.48 13.60 -13.70
N SER A 65 5.30 12.96 -13.70
CA SER A 65 4.28 13.23 -14.72
C SER A 65 3.57 14.56 -14.51
N LYS A 66 3.29 15.23 -15.63
CA LYS A 66 2.43 16.42 -15.74
C LYS A 66 1.06 16.10 -16.34
N GLU A 67 0.88 14.88 -16.84
CA GLU A 67 -0.34 14.43 -17.47
C GLU A 67 -1.41 14.05 -16.43
N LYS A 68 -2.61 14.63 -16.57
CA LYS A 68 -3.70 14.48 -15.60
C LYS A 68 -4.16 13.02 -15.46
N ILE A 69 -4.23 12.31 -16.58
CA ILE A 69 -4.64 10.90 -16.63
C ILE A 69 -3.68 10.02 -15.84
N VAL A 70 -2.37 10.28 -15.95
CA VAL A 70 -1.34 9.52 -15.25
C VAL A 70 -1.42 9.75 -13.73
N ILE A 71 -1.62 11.00 -13.29
CA ILE A 71 -1.77 11.33 -11.87
C ILE A 71 -3.03 10.67 -11.28
N LEU A 72 -4.14 10.65 -12.02
CA LEU A 72 -5.39 10.04 -11.56
C LEU A 72 -5.30 8.50 -11.54
N ALA A 73 -4.71 7.89 -12.58
CA ALA A 73 -4.52 6.45 -12.66
C ALA A 73 -3.57 5.95 -11.56
N THR A 74 -2.45 6.64 -11.33
CA THR A 74 -1.53 6.28 -10.24
C THR A 74 -2.19 6.41 -8.87
N LEU A 75 -3.03 7.43 -8.63
CA LEU A 75 -3.81 7.56 -7.40
C LEU A 75 -4.83 6.42 -7.25
N PHE A 76 -5.53 6.05 -8.33
CA PHE A 76 -6.48 4.94 -8.32
C PHE A 76 -5.80 3.60 -7.99
N VAL A 77 -4.71 3.28 -8.68
CA VAL A 77 -3.94 2.05 -8.42
C VAL A 77 -3.36 2.07 -7.00
N SER A 78 -2.85 3.21 -6.56
CA SER A 78 -2.32 3.38 -5.20
C SER A 78 -3.39 3.14 -4.12
N ALA A 79 -4.63 3.60 -4.35
CA ALA A 79 -5.75 3.39 -3.45
C ALA A 79 -6.20 1.92 -3.43
N MET A 80 -6.21 1.24 -4.58
CA MET A 80 -6.49 -0.20 -4.65
C MET A 80 -5.46 -1.02 -3.88
N ILE A 81 -4.16 -0.71 -4.03
CA ILE A 81 -3.08 -1.39 -3.30
C ILE A 81 -3.26 -1.22 -1.79
N VAL A 82 -3.50 0.01 -1.30
CA VAL A 82 -3.72 0.24 0.13
C VAL A 82 -4.99 -0.44 0.63
N SER A 83 -6.09 -0.40 -0.13
CA SER A 83 -7.32 -1.11 0.24
C SER A 83 -7.08 -2.61 0.36
N GLY A 84 -6.32 -3.20 -0.57
CA GLY A 84 -5.92 -4.60 -0.52
C GLY A 84 -5.10 -4.93 0.73
N VAL A 85 -4.12 -4.08 1.08
CA VAL A 85 -3.29 -4.30 2.26
C VAL A 85 -4.04 -4.12 3.57
N ILE A 86 -4.92 -3.14 3.67
CA ILE A 86 -5.82 -2.98 4.83
C ILE A 86 -6.71 -4.22 4.97
N SER A 87 -7.31 -4.69 3.87
CA SER A 87 -8.15 -5.89 3.87
C SER A 87 -7.36 -7.12 4.31
N SER A 88 -6.16 -7.34 3.77
CA SER A 88 -5.30 -8.46 4.16
C SER A 88 -4.82 -8.38 5.62
N PHE A 89 -4.63 -7.18 6.15
CA PHE A 89 -4.25 -6.97 7.56
C PHE A 89 -5.39 -7.37 8.51
N PHE A 90 -6.63 -6.97 8.22
CA PHE A 90 -7.79 -7.34 9.03
C PHE A 90 -8.22 -8.80 8.83
N ASN A 91 -8.07 -9.34 7.62
CA ASN A 91 -8.39 -10.74 7.31
C ASN A 91 -7.22 -11.70 7.54
N PHE A 92 -6.15 -11.24 8.20
CA PHE A 92 -4.93 -12.04 8.38
C PHE A 92 -5.19 -13.38 9.07
N GLY A 93 -5.98 -13.39 10.16
CA GLY A 93 -6.32 -14.62 10.88
C GLY A 93 -7.08 -15.64 10.02
N LEU A 94 -8.02 -15.16 9.20
CA LEU A 94 -8.75 -16.00 8.24
C LEU A 94 -7.83 -16.53 7.13
N MET A 95 -6.92 -15.70 6.61
CA MET A 95 -5.94 -16.12 5.62
C MET A 95 -4.99 -17.19 6.16
N CYS A 96 -4.53 -17.08 7.41
CA CYS A 96 -3.67 -18.09 8.01
C CYS A 96 -4.40 -19.41 8.23
N GLN A 97 -5.64 -19.38 8.73
CA GLN A 97 -6.46 -20.58 8.86
C GLN A 97 -6.70 -21.26 7.51
N TYR A 98 -6.97 -20.49 6.45
CA TYR A 98 -7.19 -21.03 5.10
C TYR A 98 -5.91 -21.62 4.49
N LEU A 99 -4.74 -21.10 4.88
CA LEU A 99 -3.43 -21.60 4.48
C LEU A 99 -2.93 -22.79 5.32
N GLY A 100 -3.73 -23.26 6.29
CA GLY A 100 -3.45 -24.46 7.08
C GLY A 100 -2.54 -24.25 8.29
N PHE A 101 -2.47 -23.03 8.84
CA PHE A 101 -1.74 -22.68 10.06
C PHE A 101 -2.68 -22.35 11.23
#